data_AF-A0A7S0I139-F1
#
_entry.id   AF-A0A7S0I139-F1
#
_cell.length_a   1.000
_cell.length_b   1.000
_cell.length_c   1.000
_cell.angle_alpha   90.00
_cell.angle_beta   90.00
_cell.angle_gamma   90.00
#
_symmetry.space_group_name_H-M   'P 1'
#
loop_
_entity.id
_entity.type
_entity.pdbx_description
1 polymer ?
#
loop_
_entity_poly.entity_id
_entity_poly.type
_entity_poly.pdbx_seq_one_letter_code
_entity_poly.pdbx_strand_id
1 'polypeptide(L)'
;TKASIQQIRKTHWFEKFIWFISSENFLVLCGRDAQQNELLVKRHMEKGDIYLHADIHGAATHIIKNHTKDAVPPLTLAQAGLSCVCRSQAWDAKMVTSAYWVHPEQVSK
;
A
#
# COMPACT_ATOMS: atom_id res chain seq x y z
N THR A 1 -29.10 32.36 -11.02
CA THR A 1 -28.60 30.98 -10.81
C THR A 1 -27.92 30.93 -9.46
N LYS A 2 -28.53 30.33 -8.43
CA LYS A 2 -27.91 30.26 -7.09
C LYS A 2 -26.74 29.28 -7.15
N ALA A 3 -25.52 29.76 -6.91
CA ALA A 3 -24.35 28.91 -6.78
C ALA A 3 -24.53 28.00 -5.55
N SER A 4 -24.56 26.69 -5.77
CA SER A 4 -24.54 25.73 -4.65
C SER A 4 -23.14 25.70 -4.07
N ILE A 5 -23.02 25.96 -2.77
CA ILE A 5 -21.76 25.79 -2.04
C ILE A 5 -21.37 24.31 -2.15
N GLN A 6 -20.34 24.01 -2.92
CA GLN A 6 -19.76 22.66 -2.97
C GLN A 6 -19.16 22.39 -1.60
N GLN A 7 -19.73 21.41 -0.88
CA GLN A 7 -19.16 20.91 0.36
C GLN A 7 -17.72 20.47 0.09
N ILE A 8 -16.75 21.14 0.73
CA ILE A 8 -15.34 20.79 0.61
C ILE A 8 -15.18 19.40 1.23
N ARG A 9 -14.80 18.43 0.41
CA ARG A 9 -14.56 17.06 0.86
C ARG A 9 -13.47 17.04 1.92
N LYS A 10 -13.70 16.32 3.02
CA LYS A 10 -12.66 16.05 4.01
C LYS A 10 -11.63 15.10 3.40
N THR A 11 -10.40 15.59 3.21
CA THR A 11 -9.28 14.79 2.76
C THR A 11 -8.93 13.74 3.80
N HIS A 12 -8.83 12.48 3.40
CA HIS A 12 -8.36 11.43 4.28
C HIS A 12 -6.85 11.51 4.47
N TRP A 13 -6.36 11.13 5.65
CA TRP A 13 -4.94 11.20 6.00
C TRP A 13 -4.03 10.38 5.08
N PHE A 14 -4.57 9.31 4.46
CA PHE A 14 -3.82 8.40 3.61
C PHE A 14 -3.61 8.92 2.18
N GLU A 15 -4.33 9.96 1.78
CA GLU A 15 -4.27 10.50 0.40
C GLU A 15 -2.93 11.17 0.07
N LYS A 16 -2.12 11.46 1.08
CA LYS A 16 -0.73 11.90 0.91
C LYS A 16 0.18 10.80 0.34
N PHE A 17 -0.23 9.54 0.47
CA PHE A 17 0.46 8.37 -0.08
C PHE A 17 -0.07 8.01 -1.46
N ILE A 18 0.56 7.04 -2.11
CA ILE A 18 -0.08 6.33 -3.21
C ILE A 18 -1.04 5.34 -2.59
N TRP A 19 -2.28 5.29 -3.08
CA TRP A 19 -3.28 4.38 -2.53
C TRP A 19 -4.25 3.91 -3.61
N PHE A 20 -4.84 2.74 -3.37
CA PHE A 20 -6.00 2.26 -4.11
C PHE A 20 -6.85 1.35 -3.21
N ILE A 21 -8.09 1.11 -3.61
CA ILE A 21 -8.97 0.12 -2.97
C ILE A 21 -8.94 -1.14 -3.83
N SER A 22 -8.64 -2.29 -3.21
CA SER A 22 -8.68 -3.59 -3.91
C SER A 22 -10.11 -3.95 -4.30
N SER A 23 -10.25 -4.92 -5.19
CA SER A 23 -11.57 -5.43 -5.60
C SER A 23 -12.40 -6.00 -4.44
N GLU A 24 -11.73 -6.36 -3.34
CA GLU A 24 -12.36 -6.90 -2.12
C GLU A 24 -12.43 -5.85 -1.01
N ASN A 25 -12.35 -4.57 -1.36
CA ASN A 25 -12.56 -3.43 -0.48
C ASN A 25 -11.49 -3.25 0.62
N PHE A 26 -10.24 -3.64 0.35
CA PHE A 26 -9.11 -3.34 1.23
C PHE A 26 -8.38 -2.09 0.75
N LEU A 27 -7.99 -1.23 1.69
CA LEU A 27 -7.14 -0.08 1.39
C LEU A 27 -5.69 -0.54 1.29
N VAL A 28 -5.07 -0.31 0.13
CA VAL A 28 -3.65 -0.57 -0.11
C VAL A 28 -2.92 0.76 -0.20
N LEU A 29 -1.83 0.88 0.55
CA LEU A 29 -1.00 2.09 0.67
C LEU A 29 0.42 1.81 0.22
N CYS A 30 1.06 2.81 -0.40
CA CYS A 30 2.42 2.78 -0.87
C CYS A 30 3.10 4.15 -0.68
N GLY A 31 4.34 4.17 -0.20
CA GLY A 31 5.09 5.41 -0.11
C GLY A 31 5.62 5.87 -1.47
N ARG A 32 5.76 7.18 -1.65
CA ARG A 32 6.34 7.78 -2.87
C ARG A 32 7.87 7.86 -2.82
N ASP A 33 8.42 7.87 -1.62
CA ASP A 33 9.84 8.01 -1.34
C ASP A 33 10.19 7.23 -0.06
N ALA A 34 11.50 7.17 0.26
CA ALA A 34 12.00 6.44 1.41
C ALA A 34 11.46 6.99 2.75
N GLN A 35 11.24 8.31 2.86
CA GLN A 35 10.71 8.91 4.09
C GLN A 35 9.24 8.54 4.31
N GLN A 36 8.44 8.53 3.25
CA GLN A 36 7.06 8.06 3.29
C GLN A 36 6.95 6.57 3.56
N ASN A 37 7.86 5.75 2.99
CA ASN A 37 7.93 4.32 3.28
C ASN A 37 8.17 4.07 4.77
N GLU A 38 9.16 4.75 5.35
CA GLU A 38 9.46 4.67 6.77
C GLU A 38 8.28 5.17 7.63
N LEU A 39 7.67 6.28 7.24
CA LEU A 39 6.49 6.83 7.91
C LEU A 39 5.31 5.83 7.92
N LEU A 40 5.06 5.15 6.80
CA LEU A 40 4.03 4.13 6.69
C LEU A 40 4.29 2.97 7.66
N VAL A 41 5.49 2.38 7.62
CA VAL A 41 5.85 1.22 8.45
C VAL A 41 5.87 1.59 9.95
N LYS A 42 6.42 2.76 10.29
CA LYS A 42 6.58 3.15 11.70
C LYS A 42 5.30 3.62 12.34
N ARG A 43 4.49 4.44 11.64
CA ARG A 43 3.35 5.16 12.23
C ARG A 43 1.97 4.67 11.78
N HIS A 44 1.86 3.99 10.64
CA HIS A 44 0.55 3.65 10.06
C HIS A 44 0.31 2.14 9.89
N MET A 45 1.34 1.32 10.04
CA MET A 45 1.23 -0.15 10.11
C MET A 45 0.77 -0.57 11.50
N GLU A 46 -0.37 -1.26 11.54
CA GLU A 46 -0.99 -1.76 12.77
C GLU A 46 -0.98 -3.29 12.78
N LYS A 47 -1.22 -3.89 13.95
CA LYS A 47 -1.30 -5.33 14.08
C LYS A 47 -2.45 -5.88 13.22
N GLY A 48 -2.15 -6.92 12.44
CA GLY A 48 -3.10 -7.56 11.52
C GLY A 48 -3.10 -7.01 10.10
N ASP A 49 -2.46 -5.86 9.86
CA ASP A 49 -2.14 -5.41 8.51
C ASP A 49 -1.16 -6.36 7.82
N ILE A 50 -0.98 -6.20 6.52
CA ILE A 50 0.01 -6.95 5.76
C ILE A 50 1.02 -5.98 5.15
N TYR A 51 2.31 -6.27 5.36
CA TYR A 51 3.41 -5.58 4.70
C TYR A 51 3.80 -6.33 3.42
N LEU A 52 4.05 -5.61 2.34
CA LEU A 52 4.51 -6.18 1.07
C LEU A 52 5.70 -5.41 0.51
N HIS A 53 6.61 -6.16 -0.11
CA HIS A 53 7.77 -5.61 -0.80
C HIS A 53 8.16 -6.52 -1.97
N ALA A 54 8.71 -5.93 -3.03
CA ALA A 54 9.22 -6.68 -4.17
C ALA A 54 10.66 -7.13 -3.88
N ASP A 55 11.05 -8.30 -4.37
CA ASP A 55 12.43 -8.78 -4.22
C ASP A 55 13.36 -8.09 -5.24
N ILE A 56 13.46 -6.77 -5.11
CA ILE A 56 14.32 -5.91 -5.93
C ILE A 56 14.65 -4.62 -5.18
N HIS A 57 15.85 -4.10 -5.42
CA HIS A 57 16.26 -2.81 -4.89
C HIS A 57 15.40 -1.66 -5.46
N GLY A 58 15.11 -0.67 -4.61
CA GLY A 58 14.28 0.47 -4.99
C GLY A 58 12.79 0.18 -5.17
N ALA A 59 12.30 -0.95 -4.65
CA ALA A 59 10.87 -1.19 -4.55
C ALA A 59 10.23 -0.33 -3.46
N ALA A 60 9.01 0.13 -3.71
CA ALA A 60 8.25 0.85 -2.72
C ALA A 60 7.57 -0.12 -1.72
N THR A 61 7.62 0.24 -0.44
CA THR A 61 6.90 -0.47 0.61
C THR A 61 5.39 -0.34 0.40
N HIS A 62 4.69 -1.47 0.45
CA HIS A 62 3.23 -1.52 0.42
C HIS A 62 2.65 -2.02 1.74
N ILE A 63 1.51 -1.48 2.14
CA ILE A 63 0.75 -1.93 3.31
C ILE A 63 -0.70 -2.15 2.89
N ILE A 64 -1.25 -3.32 3.19
CA ILE A 64 -2.69 -3.58 3.12
C ILE A 64 -3.27 -3.33 4.51
N LYS A 65 -4.20 -2.37 4.59
CA LYS A 65 -4.94 -2.08 5.81
C LYS A 65 -6.03 -3.14 6.01
N ASN A 66 -5.85 -4.01 6.98
CA ASN A 66 -6.76 -5.11 7.24
C ASN A 66 -7.84 -4.69 8.26
N HIS A 67 -8.99 -4.27 7.75
CA HIS A 67 -10.13 -3.90 8.59
C HIS A 67 -10.95 -5.11 9.07
N THR A 68 -10.77 -6.29 8.46
CA THR A 68 -11.60 -7.48 8.71
C THR A 68 -11.10 -8.32 9.89
N LYS A 69 -9.84 -8.16 10.32
CA LYS A 69 -9.13 -9.00 11.31
C LYS A 69 -8.96 -10.47 10.92
N ASP A 70 -9.63 -10.92 9.87
CA ASP A 70 -9.44 -12.22 9.23
C ASP A 70 -8.27 -12.20 8.25
N ALA A 71 -7.98 -13.34 7.63
CA ALA A 71 -6.96 -13.44 6.60
C ALA A 71 -7.32 -12.57 5.40
N VAL A 72 -6.36 -11.76 4.94
CA VAL A 72 -6.51 -10.97 3.71
C VAL A 72 -6.70 -11.92 2.53
N PRO A 73 -7.72 -11.74 1.68
CA PRO A 73 -7.98 -12.69 0.62
C PRO A 73 -6.86 -12.69 -0.44
N PRO A 74 -6.68 -13.82 -1.16
CA PRO A 74 -5.59 -13.97 -2.13
C PRO A 74 -5.62 -12.96 -3.29
N LEU A 75 -6.80 -12.51 -3.72
CA LEU A 75 -6.91 -11.55 -4.82
C LEU A 75 -6.37 -10.18 -4.40
N THR A 76 -6.71 -9.69 -3.21
CA THR A 76 -6.13 -8.47 -2.64
C THR A 76 -4.61 -8.58 -2.50
N LEU A 77 -4.10 -9.71 -2.02
CA LEU A 77 -2.64 -9.96 -1.94
C LEU A 77 -1.99 -9.89 -3.33
N ALA A 78 -2.60 -10.51 -4.34
CA ALA A 78 -2.09 -10.50 -5.71
C ALA A 78 -2.11 -9.08 -6.32
N GLN A 79 -3.18 -8.31 -6.12
CA GLN A 79 -3.29 -6.94 -6.60
C GLN A 79 -2.24 -6.02 -5.93
N ALA A 80 -2.05 -6.14 -4.62
CA ALA A 80 -1.04 -5.39 -3.90
C ALA A 80 0.38 -5.79 -4.33
N GLY A 81 0.64 -7.09 -4.51
CA GLY A 81 1.91 -7.61 -5.00
C GLY A 81 2.26 -7.09 -6.40
N LEU A 82 1.30 -7.11 -7.32
CA LEU A 82 1.48 -6.55 -8.67
C LEU A 82 1.77 -5.05 -8.61
N SER A 83 1.03 -4.30 -7.78
CA SER A 83 1.28 -2.87 -7.58
C SER A 83 2.70 -2.61 -7.06
N CYS A 84 3.19 -3.45 -6.16
CA CYS A 84 4.54 -3.37 -5.60
C CYS A 84 5.61 -3.58 -6.67
N VAL A 85 5.46 -4.61 -7.51
CA VAL A 85 6.38 -4.85 -8.63
C VAL A 85 6.36 -3.70 -9.64
N CYS A 86 5.16 -3.21 -10.00
CA CYS A 86 5.01 -2.06 -10.91
C CYS A 86 5.58 -0.75 -10.35
N ARG A 87 5.74 -0.63 -9.03
CA ARG A 87 6.35 0.53 -8.36
C ARG A 87 7.74 0.25 -7.84
N SER A 88 8.49 -0.52 -8.61
CA SER A 88 9.89 -0.82 -8.37
C SER A 88 10.71 -0.59 -9.63
N GLN A 89 12.03 -0.68 -9.51
CA GLN A 89 12.94 -0.62 -10.65
C GLN A 89 12.67 -1.73 -11.68
N ALA A 90 11.97 -2.82 -11.29
CA ALA A 90 11.63 -3.91 -12.20
C ALA A 90 10.73 -3.43 -13.36
N TRP A 91 9.89 -2.42 -13.12
CA TRP A 91 9.00 -1.86 -14.14
C TRP A 91 9.76 -1.19 -15.29
N ASP A 92 10.78 -0.41 -14.94
CA ASP A 92 11.63 0.28 -15.91
C ASP A 92 12.58 -0.70 -16.59
N ALA A 93 13.13 -1.65 -15.82
CA ALA A 93 14.03 -2.69 -16.32
C ALA A 93 13.32 -3.79 -17.14
N LYS A 94 11.98 -3.77 -17.24
CA LYS A 94 11.17 -4.83 -17.87
C LYS A 94 11.48 -6.23 -17.32
N MET A 95 11.82 -6.28 -16.05
CA MET A 95 12.11 -7.52 -15.34
C MET A 95 10.85 -8.08 -14.69
N VAL A 96 10.65 -9.38 -14.83
CA VAL A 96 9.67 -10.11 -14.03
C VAL A 96 10.32 -10.44 -12.70
N THR A 97 9.71 -9.98 -11.61
CA THR A 97 10.13 -10.32 -10.24
C THR A 97 8.91 -10.69 -9.40
N SER A 98 9.16 -11.34 -8.28
CA SER A 98 8.17 -11.68 -7.27
C SER A 98 8.09 -10.60 -6.20
N ALA A 99 6.90 -10.42 -5.65
CA ALA A 99 6.71 -9.75 -4.37
C ALA A 99 6.45 -10.77 -3.27
N TYR A 100 6.89 -10.45 -2.06
CA TYR A 100 6.58 -11.20 -0.86
C TYR A 100 5.76 -10.33 0.09
N TRP A 101 5.10 -11.00 1.03
CA TRP A 101 4.35 -10.34 2.08
C TRP A 101 4.65 -10.98 3.43
N VAL A 102 4.61 -10.17 4.47
CA VAL A 102 4.85 -10.61 5.86
C VAL A 102 3.95 -9.86 6.83
N HIS A 103 3.83 -10.39 8.03
CA HIS A 103 3.13 -9.73 9.12
C HIS A 103 3.98 -8.58 9.72
N PRO A 104 3.33 -7.56 10.32
CA PRO A 104 3.99 -6.41 10.93
C PRO A 104 5.08 -6.77 11.95
N GLU A 105 4.89 -7.86 12.68
CA GLU A 105 5.83 -8.35 13.69
C GLU A 105 7.14 -8.89 13.09
N GLN A 106 7.14 -9.21 11.80
CA GLN A 106 8.30 -9.74 11.07
C GLN A 106 9.13 -8.62 10.41
N VAL A 107 8.71 -7.37 10.52
CA VAL A 107 9.37 -6.21 9.89
C VAL A 107 10.11 -5.40 10.94
N SER A 108 11.43 -5.36 10.84
CA SER A 108 12.25 -4.45 11.63
C SER A 108 12.03 -3.01 11.18
N LYS A 109 11.79 -2.12 12.15
CA LYS A 109 11.53 -0.69 11.94
C LYS A 109 12.80 0.13 11.90
#